data_AF-A0A4R1MRI0-F1
#
_entry.id   AF-A0A4R1MRI0-F1
#
_cell.length_a   1.000
_cell.length_b   1.000
_cell.length_c   1.000
_cell.angle_alpha   90.00
_cell.angle_beta   90.00
_cell.angle_gamma   90.00
#
_symmetry.space_group_name_H-M   'P 1'
#
loop_
_entity.id
_entity.type
_entity.pdbx_description
1 polymer ?
#
loop_
_entity_poly.entity_id
_entity_poly.type
_entity_poly.pdbx_seq_one_letter_code
_entity_poly.pdbx_strand_id
1 'polypeptide(L)'
;MLDELLEVLGNSHFEAYVVGPLLGVLFGVIFNALGKRPGPDNSGSSPRDVKREIEEYRQRSSERQDVHHHHYYHGARPSSHEEGGGVIFLAGLAMVVALFLFAAFLPQIAGTLYFFNTTVAMCCITAALLACLTGRFNTIDWWLQAVFPSVVSIGCLWLTAKVLAAISPDVIVYAQSLIADRPLSVGTVLNASVKFFTSLGNEYGQWMLFDLLAFVCVIMCALLAFLRFVFYVSLSNAREGGGGGWVWLALRTEKFGGNGSAFFVVFLFVLGTFLARGDVYQLLHQAS
;
A
#
# COMPACT_ATOMS: atom_id res chain seq x y z
N MET A 1 -3.61 33.37 -18.70
CA MET A 1 -2.99 33.69 -17.41
C MET A 1 -3.89 33.40 -16.21
N LEU A 2 -5.12 33.93 -16.11
CA LEU A 2 -6.06 33.53 -15.04
C LEU A 2 -6.58 32.09 -15.25
N ASP A 3 -6.82 31.71 -16.51
CA ASP A 3 -7.28 30.37 -16.88
C ASP A 3 -6.19 29.30 -16.70
N GLU A 4 -4.93 29.59 -17.03
CA GLU A 4 -3.79 28.70 -16.70
C GLU A 4 -3.58 28.55 -15.19
N LEU A 5 -3.85 29.60 -14.40
CA LEU A 5 -3.80 29.52 -12.94
C LEU A 5 -4.93 28.64 -12.38
N LEU A 6 -6.13 28.74 -12.95
CA LEU A 6 -7.28 27.90 -12.60
C LEU A 6 -7.12 26.45 -13.09
N GLU A 7 -6.43 26.23 -14.20
CA GLU A 7 -6.08 24.90 -14.72
C GLU A 7 -4.98 24.24 -13.89
N VAL A 8 -4.05 25.02 -13.33
CA VAL A 8 -3.09 24.56 -12.33
C VAL A 8 -3.77 24.30 -10.98
N LEU A 9 -4.69 25.16 -10.53
CA LEU A 9 -5.45 24.96 -9.27
C LEU A 9 -6.49 23.85 -9.33
N GLY A 10 -7.06 23.58 -10.52
CA GLY A 10 -7.98 22.47 -10.78
C GLY A 10 -7.28 21.14 -11.06
N ASN A 11 -5.94 21.13 -11.07
CA ASN A 11 -5.17 19.92 -11.27
C ASN A 11 -5.12 19.13 -9.96
N SER A 12 -5.66 17.91 -9.97
CA SER A 12 -5.58 16.96 -8.83
C SER A 12 -4.15 16.77 -8.30
N HIS A 13 -3.14 17.02 -9.13
CA HIS A 13 -1.75 17.07 -8.73
C HIS A 13 -1.42 18.29 -7.86
N PHE A 14 -1.93 19.48 -8.15
CA PHE A 14 -1.70 20.69 -7.35
C PHE A 14 -2.41 20.61 -6.00
N GLU A 15 -3.60 20.02 -5.96
CA GLU A 15 -4.28 19.70 -4.70
C GLU A 15 -3.45 18.68 -3.88
N ALA A 16 -2.88 17.63 -4.50
CA ALA A 16 -1.95 16.73 -3.81
C ALA A 16 -0.67 17.42 -3.33
N TYR A 17 -0.13 18.36 -4.09
CA TYR A 17 1.10 19.09 -3.77
C TYR A 17 0.91 20.25 -2.79
N VAL A 18 -0.32 20.73 -2.56
CA VAL A 18 -0.63 21.84 -1.64
C VAL A 18 -1.46 21.35 -0.44
N VAL A 19 -2.50 20.55 -0.68
CA VAL A 19 -3.31 19.90 0.37
C VAL A 19 -2.53 18.78 1.04
N GLY A 20 -1.64 18.06 0.34
CA GLY A 20 -0.74 17.07 0.95
C GLY A 20 0.18 17.67 2.01
N PRO A 21 0.91 18.77 1.72
CA PRO A 21 1.66 19.52 2.73
C PRO A 21 0.78 20.21 3.77
N LEU A 22 -0.42 20.72 3.43
CA LEU A 22 -1.34 21.29 4.42
C LEU A 22 -1.90 20.25 5.38
N LEU A 23 -2.23 19.04 4.91
CA LEU A 23 -2.52 17.87 5.74
C LEU A 23 -1.26 17.43 6.49
N GLY A 24 -0.08 17.49 5.90
CA GLY A 24 1.21 17.25 6.55
C GLY A 24 1.51 18.25 7.66
N VAL A 25 1.06 19.51 7.54
CA VAL A 25 1.10 20.56 8.55
C VAL A 25 -0.01 20.37 9.58
N LEU A 26 -1.20 19.90 9.19
CA LEU A 26 -2.30 19.57 10.11
C LEU A 26 -1.95 18.35 10.99
N PHE A 27 -1.38 17.32 10.38
CA PHE A 27 -0.70 16.23 11.06
C PHE A 27 0.53 16.74 11.80
N GLY A 28 1.26 17.72 11.27
CA GLY A 28 2.33 18.47 11.94
C GLY A 28 1.89 19.12 13.26
N VAL A 29 0.65 19.61 13.34
CA VAL A 29 0.02 20.16 14.54
C VAL A 29 -0.44 19.04 15.49
N ILE A 30 -0.91 17.89 14.98
CA ILE A 30 -1.11 16.66 15.78
C ILE A 30 0.24 16.13 16.30
N PHE A 31 1.30 16.31 15.51
CA PHE A 31 2.71 16.06 15.78
C PHE A 31 3.40 17.22 16.51
N ASN A 32 2.69 18.25 16.97
CA ASN A 32 3.24 19.17 17.97
C ASN A 32 3.53 18.42 19.29
N ALA A 33 2.96 17.22 19.44
CA ALA A 33 3.41 16.20 20.38
C ALA A 33 4.82 15.62 20.07
N LEU A 34 5.24 15.55 18.80
CA LEU A 34 6.60 15.14 18.35
C LEU A 34 7.69 16.19 18.59
N GLY A 35 7.40 17.39 19.08
CA GLY A 35 8.38 18.47 19.22
C GLY A 35 9.38 18.29 20.37
N LYS A 36 9.18 17.32 21.26
CA LYS A 36 10.07 17.13 22.42
C LYS A 36 11.28 16.30 22.04
N ARG A 37 12.48 16.79 22.33
CA ARG A 37 13.71 15.99 22.28
C ARG A 37 13.57 14.81 23.24
N PRO A 38 14.02 13.59 22.90
CA PRO A 38 13.99 12.47 23.83
C PRO A 38 14.66 12.88 25.16
N GLY A 39 13.99 12.61 26.28
CA GLY A 39 14.56 12.85 27.61
C GLY A 39 15.83 12.03 27.85
N PRO A 40 16.63 12.35 28.88
CA PRO A 40 17.88 11.66 29.18
C PRO A 40 17.75 10.13 29.26
N ASP A 41 16.64 9.63 29.82
CA ASP A 41 16.34 8.20 29.97
C ASP A 41 16.13 7.46 28.65
N ASN A 42 15.76 8.19 27.59
CA ASN A 42 15.45 7.64 26.27
C ASN A 42 16.53 7.93 25.23
N SER A 43 17.61 8.60 25.59
CA SER A 43 18.64 9.05 24.64
C SER A 43 19.30 7.91 23.83
N GLY A 44 19.38 6.69 24.38
CA GLY A 44 19.92 5.50 23.73
C GLY A 44 18.90 4.48 23.21
N SER A 45 17.59 4.69 23.37
CA SER A 45 16.60 3.65 23.05
C SER A 45 16.40 3.47 21.54
N SER A 46 16.60 2.24 21.08
CA SER A 46 16.28 1.82 19.71
C SER A 46 14.77 1.54 19.57
N PRO A 47 14.23 1.44 18.34
CA PRO A 47 12.84 1.00 18.13
C PRO A 47 12.52 -0.34 18.82
N ARG A 48 13.52 -1.22 18.97
CA ARG A 48 13.37 -2.52 19.61
C ARG A 48 13.23 -2.41 21.12
N ASP A 49 13.90 -1.45 21.74
CA ASP A 49 13.83 -1.22 23.19
C ASP A 49 12.48 -0.63 23.58
N VAL A 50 12.00 0.36 22.82
CA VAL A 50 10.64 0.93 23.00
C VAL A 50 9.58 -0.16 22.82
N LYS A 51 9.76 -1.04 21.83
CA LYS A 51 8.88 -2.19 21.62
C LYS A 51 8.88 -3.12 22.83
N ARG A 52 10.06 -3.47 23.36
CA ARG A 52 10.19 -4.36 24.52
C ARG A 52 9.52 -3.75 25.75
N GLU A 53 9.67 -2.46 25.98
CA GLU A 53 9.00 -1.75 27.08
C GLU A 53 7.47 -1.78 26.95
N ILE A 54 6.95 -1.60 25.73
CA ILE A 54 5.52 -1.75 25.41
C ILE A 54 5.03 -3.19 25.69
N GLU A 55 5.80 -4.19 25.30
CA GLU A 55 5.48 -5.61 25.55
C GLU A 55 5.47 -5.94 27.05
N GLU A 56 6.45 -5.44 27.80
CA GLU A 56 6.53 -5.61 29.25
C GLU A 56 5.36 -4.89 29.97
N TYR A 57 4.89 -3.76 29.45
CA TYR A 57 3.70 -3.08 29.94
C TYR A 57 2.43 -3.89 29.64
N ARG A 58 2.33 -4.48 28.45
CA ARG A 58 1.22 -5.38 28.07
C ARG A 58 1.17 -6.61 28.97
N GLN A 59 2.30 -7.27 29.21
CA GLN A 59 2.37 -8.45 30.09
C GLN A 59 1.91 -8.11 31.51
N ARG A 60 2.38 -6.99 32.07
CA ARG A 60 1.93 -6.51 33.39
C ARG A 60 0.44 -6.18 33.43
N SER A 61 -0.12 -5.68 32.33
CA SER A 61 -1.55 -5.38 32.24
C SER A 61 -2.40 -6.65 32.04
N SER A 62 -1.93 -7.64 31.28
CA SER A 62 -2.63 -8.92 31.08
C SER A 62 -2.58 -9.77 32.34
N GLU A 63 -1.47 -9.78 33.06
CA GLU A 63 -1.35 -10.49 34.35
C GLU A 63 -2.29 -9.90 35.42
N ARG A 64 -2.57 -8.59 35.37
CA ARG A 64 -3.60 -7.95 36.20
C ARG A 64 -5.04 -8.27 35.77
N GLN A 65 -5.25 -8.66 34.51
CA GLN A 65 -6.57 -8.92 33.94
C GLN A 65 -6.94 -10.42 33.95
N ASP A 66 -5.95 -11.31 33.91
CA ASP A 66 -6.09 -12.76 34.02
C ASP A 66 -6.55 -13.23 35.41
N VAL A 67 -6.50 -12.37 36.42
CA VAL A 67 -7.11 -12.63 37.74
C VAL A 67 -8.65 -12.70 37.66
N HIS A 68 -9.27 -12.29 36.54
CA HIS A 68 -10.74 -12.19 36.44
C HIS A 68 -11.48 -12.91 35.31
N HIS A 69 -10.82 -13.65 34.41
CA HIS A 69 -11.58 -14.42 33.39
C HIS A 69 -10.95 -15.76 33.01
N HIS A 70 -11.35 -16.82 33.71
CA HIS A 70 -11.32 -18.19 33.20
C HIS A 70 -12.66 -18.52 32.56
N HIS A 71 -12.78 -18.58 31.22
CA HIS A 71 -13.84 -19.35 30.56
C HIS A 71 -13.46 -19.78 29.12
N TYR A 72 -13.40 -21.11 28.94
CA TYR A 72 -13.70 -21.96 27.77
C TYR A 72 -13.33 -21.51 26.34
N TYR A 73 -12.45 -22.31 25.71
CA TYR A 73 -12.35 -22.45 24.25
C TYR A 73 -13.02 -23.75 23.79
N HIS A 74 -14.08 -23.62 23.00
CA HIS A 74 -14.59 -24.70 22.13
C HIS A 74 -13.84 -24.67 20.80
N GLY A 75 -13.18 -25.78 20.46
CA GLY A 75 -12.59 -25.99 19.15
C GLY A 75 -13.66 -26.18 18.08
N ALA A 76 -13.60 -25.36 17.03
CA ALA A 76 -14.35 -25.57 15.80
C ALA A 76 -13.38 -26.13 14.73
N ARG A 77 -13.62 -27.38 14.33
CA ARG A 77 -13.03 -28.00 13.15
C ARG A 77 -13.78 -27.52 11.90
N PRO A 78 -13.13 -26.97 10.88
CA PRO A 78 -13.77 -26.79 9.58
C PRO A 78 -13.72 -28.10 8.80
N SER A 79 -14.89 -28.61 8.41
CA SER A 79 -15.06 -29.68 7.43
C SER A 79 -15.00 -29.08 6.03
N SER A 80 -13.99 -29.46 5.25
CA SER A 80 -13.83 -29.11 3.84
C SER A 80 -14.66 -30.03 2.95
N HIS A 81 -15.54 -29.47 2.12
CA HIS A 81 -16.24 -30.18 1.05
C HIS A 81 -15.71 -29.71 -0.31
N GLU A 82 -15.38 -30.67 -1.18
CA GLU A 82 -14.75 -30.47 -2.48
C GLU A 82 -15.78 -30.10 -3.54
N GLU A 83 -15.84 -28.82 -3.93
CA GLU A 83 -16.49 -28.35 -5.16
C GLU A 83 -15.49 -27.55 -6.00
N GLY A 84 -14.38 -28.17 -6.39
CA GLY A 84 -13.28 -27.48 -7.08
C GLY A 84 -13.61 -27.01 -8.50
N GLY A 85 -14.47 -27.72 -9.23
CA GLY A 85 -14.76 -27.43 -10.65
C GLY A 85 -15.52 -26.12 -10.87
N GLY A 86 -16.53 -25.85 -10.04
CA GLY A 86 -17.31 -24.61 -10.09
C GLY A 86 -16.50 -23.39 -9.68
N VAL A 87 -15.62 -23.55 -8.69
CA VAL A 87 -14.76 -22.47 -8.17
C VAL A 87 -13.72 -22.04 -9.20
N ILE A 88 -13.12 -22.99 -9.93
CA ILE A 88 -12.13 -22.67 -10.97
C ILE A 88 -12.78 -21.92 -12.15
N PHE A 89 -13.97 -22.36 -12.58
CA PHE A 89 -14.72 -21.67 -13.64
C PHE A 89 -15.13 -20.26 -13.21
N LEU A 90 -15.65 -20.11 -11.99
CA LEU A 90 -16.02 -18.81 -11.44
C LEU A 90 -14.80 -17.89 -11.29
N ALA A 91 -13.65 -18.41 -10.87
CA ALA A 91 -12.40 -17.68 -10.76
C ALA A 91 -11.89 -17.21 -12.13
N GLY A 92 -11.95 -18.07 -13.16
CA GLY A 92 -11.59 -17.71 -14.53
C GLY A 92 -12.46 -16.58 -15.08
N LEU A 93 -13.77 -16.67 -14.88
CA LEU A 93 -14.72 -15.62 -15.30
C LEU A 93 -14.53 -14.32 -14.51
N ALA A 94 -14.25 -14.41 -13.21
CA ALA A 94 -13.90 -13.26 -12.38
C ALA A 94 -12.60 -12.59 -12.85
N MET A 95 -11.60 -13.36 -13.27
CA MET A 95 -10.33 -12.83 -13.81
C MET A 95 -10.54 -12.09 -15.13
N VAL A 96 -11.36 -12.63 -16.03
CA VAL A 96 -11.72 -11.96 -17.30
C VAL A 96 -12.41 -10.62 -17.02
N VAL A 97 -13.37 -10.59 -16.10
CA VAL A 97 -14.05 -9.35 -15.70
C VAL A 97 -13.07 -8.37 -15.02
N ALA A 98 -12.22 -8.87 -14.13
CA ALA A 98 -11.24 -8.05 -13.41
C ALA A 98 -10.24 -7.39 -14.36
N LEU A 99 -9.75 -8.13 -15.36
CA LEU A 99 -8.85 -7.62 -16.37
C LEU A 99 -9.51 -6.57 -17.27
N PHE A 100 -10.76 -6.79 -17.67
CA PHE A 100 -11.54 -5.81 -18.41
C PHE A 100 -11.71 -4.50 -17.62
N LEU A 101 -12.14 -4.61 -16.35
CA LEU A 101 -12.30 -3.45 -15.46
C LEU A 101 -10.96 -2.77 -15.19
N PHE A 102 -9.88 -3.54 -15.03
CA PHE A 102 -8.54 -3.00 -14.89
C PHE A 102 -8.14 -2.16 -16.10
N ALA A 103 -8.36 -2.64 -17.32
CA ALA A 103 -8.08 -1.86 -18.54
C ALA A 103 -8.95 -0.60 -18.65
N ALA A 104 -10.26 -0.73 -18.38
CA ALA A 104 -11.21 0.38 -18.49
C ALA A 104 -10.93 1.50 -17.46
N PHE A 105 -10.56 1.11 -16.23
CA PHE A 105 -10.30 2.03 -15.11
C PHE A 105 -8.80 2.26 -14.87
N LEU A 106 -7.93 1.85 -15.79
CA LEU A 106 -6.48 1.95 -15.63
C LEU A 106 -6.02 3.38 -15.30
N PRO A 107 -6.49 4.44 -15.99
CA PRO A 107 -6.09 5.81 -15.66
C PRO A 107 -6.51 6.23 -14.25
N GLN A 108 -7.70 5.84 -13.79
CA GLN A 108 -8.20 6.16 -12.46
C GLN A 108 -7.44 5.39 -11.37
N ILE A 109 -7.15 4.10 -11.61
CA ILE A 109 -6.36 3.26 -10.71
C ILE A 109 -4.95 3.83 -10.58
N ALA A 110 -4.30 4.12 -11.71
CA ALA A 110 -2.97 4.73 -11.73
C ALA A 110 -2.96 6.09 -11.03
N GLY A 111 -3.91 6.98 -11.35
CA GLY A 111 -4.05 8.30 -10.72
C GLY A 111 -4.21 8.23 -9.21
N THR A 112 -5.08 7.33 -8.73
CA THR A 112 -5.28 7.10 -7.29
C THR A 112 -4.00 6.58 -6.63
N LEU A 113 -3.30 5.67 -7.29
CA LEU A 113 -2.06 5.07 -6.79
C LEU A 113 -0.91 6.10 -6.76
N TYR A 114 -0.84 7.00 -7.75
CA TYR A 114 0.09 8.14 -7.75
C TYR A 114 -0.19 9.07 -6.57
N PHE A 115 -1.45 9.46 -6.37
CA PHE A 115 -1.85 10.33 -5.27
C PHE A 115 -1.50 9.71 -3.90
N PHE A 116 -1.85 8.43 -3.72
CA PHE A 116 -1.58 7.70 -2.49
C PHE A 116 -0.07 7.60 -2.21
N ASN A 117 0.72 7.12 -3.17
CA ASN A 117 2.17 6.98 -2.99
C ASN A 117 2.87 8.32 -2.76
N THR A 118 2.44 9.38 -3.45
CA THR A 118 2.98 10.74 -3.25
C THR A 118 2.69 11.23 -1.83
N THR A 119 1.46 11.03 -1.35
CA THR A 119 1.07 11.41 0.01
C THR A 119 1.90 10.67 1.06
N VAL A 120 2.04 9.34 0.91
CA VAL A 120 2.85 8.53 1.83
C VAL A 120 4.31 8.99 1.81
N ALA A 121 4.90 9.19 0.62
CA ALA A 121 6.27 9.66 0.49
C ALA A 121 6.50 11.01 1.17
N MET A 122 5.62 11.99 0.93
CA MET A 122 5.71 13.33 1.52
C MET A 122 5.58 13.30 3.05
N CYS A 123 4.64 12.52 3.59
CA CYS A 123 4.49 12.33 5.03
C CYS A 123 5.73 11.70 5.66
N CYS A 124 6.32 10.69 5.01
CA CYS A 124 7.54 10.04 5.49
C CYS A 124 8.76 10.99 5.47
N ILE A 125 8.93 11.75 4.38
CA ILE A 125 10.00 12.75 4.26
C ILE A 125 9.84 13.82 5.35
N THR A 126 8.62 14.32 5.55
CA THR A 126 8.33 15.31 6.59
C THR A 126 8.66 14.77 7.98
N ALA A 127 8.24 13.54 8.27
CA ALA A 127 8.52 12.91 9.56
C ALA A 127 10.02 12.64 9.77
N ALA A 128 10.77 12.30 8.70
CA ALA A 128 12.21 12.15 8.74
C ALA A 128 12.93 13.49 9.00
N LEU A 129 12.51 14.57 8.33
CA LEU A 129 13.04 15.91 8.55
C LEU A 129 12.78 16.37 10.00
N LEU A 130 11.57 16.17 10.51
CA LEU A 130 11.23 16.46 11.91
C LEU A 130 12.09 15.64 12.87
N ALA A 131 12.31 14.35 12.59
CA ALA A 131 13.15 13.49 13.42
C ALA A 131 14.63 13.91 13.41
N CYS A 132 15.14 14.41 12.28
CA CYS A 132 16.46 15.02 12.19
C CYS A 132 16.56 16.28 13.06
N LEU A 133 15.59 17.21 12.92
CA LEU A 133 15.58 18.49 13.65
C LEU A 133 15.41 18.31 15.16
N THR A 134 14.64 17.30 15.57
CA THR A 134 14.40 16.97 17.00
C THR A 134 15.45 16.03 17.59
N GLY A 135 16.40 15.53 16.79
CA GLY A 135 17.43 14.60 17.24
C GLY A 135 16.90 13.22 17.65
N ARG A 136 15.75 12.81 17.12
CA ARG A 136 15.11 11.51 17.40
C ARG A 136 15.80 10.33 16.73
N PHE A 137 16.58 10.59 15.67
CA PHE A 137 17.42 9.60 15.03
C PHE A 137 18.68 9.32 15.85
N ASN A 138 18.47 8.73 17.02
CA ASN A 138 19.54 8.35 17.95
C ASN A 138 20.18 6.98 17.60
N THR A 139 19.49 6.14 16.82
CA THR A 139 20.01 4.85 16.33
C THR A 139 19.70 4.67 14.84
N ILE A 140 20.53 3.89 14.12
CA ILE A 140 20.35 3.61 12.69
C ILE A 140 19.01 2.94 12.36
N ASP A 141 18.43 2.19 13.30
CA ASP A 141 17.14 1.52 13.11
C ASP A 141 15.99 2.51 12.93
N TRP A 142 16.05 3.70 13.54
CA TRP A 142 15.02 4.73 13.35
C TRP A 142 15.03 5.30 11.92
N TRP A 143 16.22 5.43 11.32
CA TRP A 143 16.37 5.81 9.92
C TRP A 143 15.70 4.79 8.98
N LEU A 144 15.93 3.51 9.23
CA LEU A 144 15.33 2.43 8.43
C LEU A 144 13.80 2.41 8.55
N GLN A 145 13.23 2.80 9.68
CA GLN A 145 11.76 2.85 9.83
C GLN A 145 11.13 4.07 9.14
N ALA A 146 11.83 5.21 9.09
CA ALA A 146 11.32 6.44 8.49
C ALA A 146 11.61 6.58 6.98
N VAL A 147 12.81 6.20 6.55
CA VAL A 147 13.29 6.40 5.16
C VAL A 147 12.89 5.25 4.23
N PHE A 148 12.82 4.01 4.73
CA PHE A 148 12.45 2.88 3.87
C PHE A 148 11.05 3.05 3.23
N PRO A 149 10.00 3.45 3.96
CA PRO A 149 8.69 3.70 3.36
C PRO A 149 8.69 4.79 2.28
N SER A 150 9.47 5.87 2.44
CA SER A 150 9.54 6.93 1.42
C SER A 150 10.21 6.44 0.14
N VAL A 151 11.32 5.71 0.26
CA VAL A 151 12.03 5.13 -0.90
C VAL A 151 11.13 4.13 -1.64
N VAL A 152 10.41 3.27 -0.92
CA VAL A 152 9.47 2.31 -1.52
C VAL A 152 8.34 3.05 -2.23
N SER A 153 7.71 4.05 -1.60
CA SER A 153 6.63 4.81 -2.23
C SER A 153 7.09 5.54 -3.49
N ILE A 154 8.29 6.12 -3.51
CA ILE A 154 8.87 6.73 -4.71
C ILE A 154 9.14 5.68 -5.80
N GLY A 155 9.69 4.53 -5.43
CA GLY A 155 9.86 3.40 -6.35
C GLY A 155 8.54 2.93 -6.95
N CYS A 156 7.48 2.87 -6.15
CA CYS A 156 6.13 2.54 -6.61
C CYS A 156 5.59 3.55 -7.62
N LEU A 157 5.90 4.85 -7.51
CA LEU A 157 5.55 5.85 -8.54
C LEU A 157 6.21 5.51 -9.88
N TRP A 158 7.51 5.20 -9.85
CA TRP A 158 8.26 4.81 -11.04
C TRP A 158 7.70 3.53 -11.68
N LEU A 159 7.38 2.53 -10.87
CA LEU A 159 6.81 1.28 -11.38
C LEU A 159 5.41 1.47 -11.97
N THR A 160 4.57 2.29 -11.32
CA THR A 160 3.23 2.65 -11.82
C THR A 160 3.33 3.30 -13.20
N ALA A 161 4.31 4.21 -13.40
CA ALA A 161 4.56 4.84 -14.69
C ALA A 161 4.99 3.83 -15.76
N LYS A 162 5.82 2.85 -15.38
CA LYS A 162 6.27 1.80 -16.30
C LYS A 162 5.11 0.92 -16.75
N VAL A 163 4.26 0.46 -15.83
CA VAL A 163 3.12 -0.41 -16.20
C VAL A 163 2.07 0.36 -16.99
N LEU A 164 1.81 1.63 -16.64
CA LEU A 164 0.89 2.48 -17.41
C LEU A 164 1.37 2.69 -18.86
N ALA A 165 2.69 2.82 -19.07
CA ALA A 165 3.27 2.97 -20.40
C ALA A 165 3.33 1.64 -21.20
N ALA A 166 3.19 0.50 -20.54
CA ALA A 166 3.19 -0.81 -21.20
C ALA A 166 1.84 -1.13 -21.87
N ILE A 167 0.74 -0.60 -21.34
CA ILE A 167 -0.60 -0.81 -21.89
C ILE A 167 -0.89 0.22 -22.98
N SER A 168 -1.27 -0.25 -24.18
CA SER A 168 -1.60 0.64 -25.29
C SER A 168 -2.80 1.55 -24.96
N PRO A 169 -2.72 2.87 -25.24
CA PRO A 169 -3.82 3.81 -25.07
C PRO A 169 -5.09 3.40 -25.83
N ASP A 170 -4.95 2.79 -27.00
CA ASP A 170 -6.08 2.36 -27.83
C ASP A 170 -6.90 1.27 -27.15
N VAL A 171 -6.24 0.40 -26.37
CA VAL A 171 -6.89 -0.66 -25.60
C VAL A 171 -7.72 -0.08 -24.44
N ILE A 172 -7.21 0.98 -23.81
CA ILE A 172 -7.91 1.70 -22.74
C ILE A 172 -9.15 2.39 -23.31
N VAL A 173 -9.00 3.12 -24.42
CA VAL A 173 -10.10 3.82 -25.10
C VAL A 173 -11.16 2.81 -25.56
N TYR A 174 -10.74 1.68 -26.11
CA TYR A 174 -11.66 0.61 -26.52
C TYR A 174 -12.43 0.04 -25.32
N ALA A 175 -11.73 -0.29 -24.22
CA ALA A 175 -12.37 -0.79 -23.00
C ALA A 175 -13.40 0.21 -22.43
N GLN A 176 -13.06 1.50 -22.41
CA GLN A 176 -13.94 2.58 -21.96
C GLN A 176 -15.15 2.75 -22.89
N SER A 177 -14.97 2.66 -24.21
CA SER A 177 -16.06 2.77 -25.17
C SER A 177 -17.14 1.69 -24.99
N LEU A 178 -16.78 0.51 -24.47
CA LEU A 178 -17.71 -0.59 -24.24
C LEU A 178 -18.65 -0.34 -23.04
N ILE A 179 -18.33 0.62 -22.18
CA ILE A 179 -19.09 0.96 -20.95
C ILE A 179 -19.62 2.40 -20.92
N ALA A 180 -19.14 3.30 -21.79
CA ALA A 180 -19.40 4.74 -21.74
C ALA A 180 -20.89 5.14 -21.70
N ASP A 181 -21.77 4.37 -22.37
CA ASP A 181 -23.18 4.74 -22.54
C ASP A 181 -24.17 3.71 -21.95
N ARG A 182 -23.72 2.83 -21.05
CA ARG A 182 -24.57 1.75 -20.52
C ARG A 182 -24.65 1.78 -18.99
N PRO A 183 -25.83 1.48 -18.40
CA PRO A 183 -25.91 1.29 -16.97
C PRO A 183 -25.00 0.13 -16.57
N LEU A 184 -24.17 0.35 -15.54
CA LEU A 184 -23.26 -0.63 -14.94
C LEU A 184 -24.08 -1.75 -14.28
N SER A 185 -24.54 -2.69 -15.09
CA SER A 185 -25.16 -3.94 -14.65
C SER A 185 -24.20 -5.09 -14.84
N VAL A 186 -24.31 -6.13 -14.00
CA VAL A 186 -23.44 -7.32 -14.07
C VAL A 186 -23.48 -7.94 -15.48
N GLY A 187 -24.65 -8.02 -16.11
CA GLY A 187 -24.80 -8.55 -17.47
C GLY A 187 -24.15 -7.67 -18.54
N THR A 188 -24.17 -6.35 -18.37
CA THR A 188 -23.50 -5.40 -19.27
C THR A 188 -21.98 -5.57 -19.20
N VAL A 189 -21.43 -5.64 -17.98
CA VAL A 189 -19.99 -5.81 -17.75
C VAL A 189 -19.51 -7.15 -18.28
N LEU A 190 -20.27 -8.24 -18.06
CA LEU A 190 -19.91 -9.56 -18.56
C LEU A 190 -19.84 -9.59 -20.11
N ASN A 191 -20.86 -9.03 -20.77
CA ASN A 191 -20.91 -8.97 -22.23
C ASN A 191 -19.79 -8.08 -22.81
N ALA A 192 -19.53 -6.92 -22.18
CA ALA A 192 -18.41 -6.05 -22.54
C ALA A 192 -17.06 -6.75 -22.38
N SER A 193 -16.86 -7.49 -21.28
CA SER A 193 -15.64 -8.24 -21.02
C SER A 193 -15.40 -9.32 -22.08
N VAL A 194 -16.43 -10.10 -22.43
CA VAL A 194 -16.30 -11.11 -23.49
C VAL A 194 -15.94 -10.47 -24.83
N LYS A 195 -16.64 -9.39 -25.22
CA LYS A 195 -16.35 -8.66 -26.47
C LYS A 195 -14.94 -8.07 -26.51
N PHE A 196 -14.47 -7.60 -25.36
CA PHE A 196 -13.13 -7.05 -25.22
C PHE A 196 -12.08 -8.12 -25.52
N PHE A 197 -12.15 -9.28 -24.86
CA PHE A 197 -11.18 -10.36 -25.05
C PHE A 197 -11.28 -11.05 -26.41
N THR A 198 -12.48 -11.16 -27.00
CA THR A 198 -12.62 -11.69 -28.36
C THR A 198 -11.94 -10.80 -29.40
N SER A 199 -11.83 -9.49 -29.13
CA SER A 199 -11.26 -8.51 -30.07
C SER A 199 -9.75 -8.30 -29.86
N LEU A 200 -9.26 -8.45 -28.62
CA LEU A 200 -7.85 -8.27 -28.25
C LEU A 200 -6.94 -9.42 -28.71
N GLY A 201 -7.50 -10.63 -28.86
CA GLY A 201 -6.73 -11.85 -29.07
C GLY A 201 -6.13 -12.42 -27.78
N ASN A 202 -5.82 -13.71 -27.79
CA ASN A 202 -5.38 -14.45 -26.59
C ASN A 202 -3.99 -13.98 -26.09
N GLU A 203 -3.07 -13.68 -27.01
CA GLU A 203 -1.70 -13.28 -26.67
C GLU A 203 -1.67 -11.96 -25.88
N TYR A 204 -2.34 -10.91 -26.39
CA TYR A 204 -2.39 -9.62 -25.67
C TYR A 204 -3.14 -9.73 -24.34
N GLY A 205 -4.19 -10.56 -24.27
CA GLY A 205 -4.89 -10.85 -23.02
C GLY A 205 -3.99 -11.46 -21.94
N GLN A 206 -3.06 -12.34 -22.34
CA GLN A 206 -2.06 -12.90 -21.43
C GLN A 206 -1.07 -11.84 -20.94
N TRP A 207 -0.56 -10.97 -21.83
CA TRP A 207 0.30 -9.85 -21.44
C TRP A 207 -0.36 -8.94 -20.40
N MET A 208 -1.64 -8.63 -20.61
CA MET A 208 -2.42 -7.78 -19.69
C MET A 208 -2.59 -8.41 -18.30
N LEU A 209 -2.50 -9.74 -18.18
CA LEU A 209 -2.50 -10.43 -16.90
C LEU A 209 -1.20 -10.20 -16.12
N PHE A 210 -0.05 -10.16 -16.80
CA PHE A 210 1.22 -9.80 -16.17
C PHE A 210 1.23 -8.33 -15.72
N ASP A 211 0.64 -7.43 -16.52
CA ASP A 211 0.50 -6.01 -16.15
C ASP A 211 -0.41 -5.82 -14.93
N LEU A 212 -1.55 -6.53 -14.88
CA LEU A 212 -2.43 -6.53 -13.70
C LEU A 212 -1.68 -7.03 -12.47
N LEU A 213 -0.93 -8.13 -12.58
CA LEU A 213 -0.18 -8.69 -11.46
C LEU A 213 0.94 -7.74 -11.00
N ALA A 214 1.58 -7.03 -11.92
CA ALA A 214 2.53 -5.97 -11.60
C ALA A 214 1.86 -4.85 -10.80
N PHE A 215 0.67 -4.39 -11.21
CA PHE A 215 -0.12 -3.40 -10.47
C PHE A 215 -0.51 -3.88 -9.06
N VAL A 216 -0.90 -5.15 -8.92
CA VAL A 216 -1.19 -5.74 -7.61
C VAL A 216 0.05 -5.71 -6.72
N CYS A 217 1.23 -6.02 -7.26
CA CYS A 217 2.50 -5.90 -6.52
C CYS A 217 2.75 -4.46 -6.05
N VAL A 218 2.50 -3.45 -6.91
CA VAL A 218 2.63 -2.04 -6.52
C VAL A 218 1.67 -1.68 -5.39
N ILE A 219 0.40 -2.05 -5.51
CA ILE A 219 -0.62 -1.77 -4.49
C ILE A 219 -0.21 -2.38 -3.15
N MET A 220 0.24 -3.63 -3.15
CA MET A 220 0.71 -4.30 -1.94
C MET A 220 1.94 -3.60 -1.35
N CYS A 221 2.92 -3.20 -2.17
CA CYS A 221 4.08 -2.44 -1.71
C CYS A 221 3.68 -1.10 -1.08
N ALA A 222 2.77 -0.37 -1.73
CA ALA A 222 2.27 0.91 -1.27
C ALA A 222 1.57 0.79 0.10
N LEU A 223 0.70 -0.21 0.26
CA LEU A 223 0.00 -0.48 1.53
C LEU A 223 0.98 -0.87 2.63
N LEU A 224 1.98 -1.71 2.33
CA LEU A 224 2.99 -2.11 3.31
C LEU A 224 3.90 -0.94 3.72
N ALA A 225 4.26 -0.07 2.78
CA ALA A 225 4.99 1.17 3.07
C ALA A 225 4.19 2.08 4.01
N PHE A 226 2.89 2.29 3.71
CA PHE A 226 2.01 3.05 4.58
C PHE A 226 1.89 2.44 5.98
N LEU A 227 1.65 1.13 6.10
CA LEU A 227 1.54 0.46 7.39
C LEU A 227 2.83 0.53 8.21
N ARG A 228 3.99 0.47 7.54
CA ARG A 228 5.29 0.66 8.18
C ARG A 228 5.50 2.10 8.65
N PHE A 229 5.04 3.09 7.89
CA PHE A 229 5.02 4.48 8.33
C PHE A 229 4.12 4.69 9.55
N VAL A 230 2.93 4.09 9.57
CA VAL A 230 2.03 4.12 10.73
C VAL A 230 2.69 3.46 11.95
N PHE A 231 3.41 2.36 11.76
CA PHE A 231 4.20 1.73 12.82
C PHE A 231 5.28 2.68 13.37
N TYR A 232 6.05 3.32 12.50
CA TYR A 232 7.06 4.31 12.91
C TYR A 232 6.46 5.46 13.73
N VAL A 233 5.34 6.03 13.25
CA VAL A 233 4.64 7.13 13.93
C VAL A 233 4.12 6.70 15.30
N SER A 234 3.44 5.56 15.36
CA SER A 234 2.85 5.05 16.61
C SER A 234 3.92 4.71 17.65
N LEU A 235 5.03 4.09 17.24
CA LEU A 235 6.15 3.79 18.12
C LEU A 235 6.85 5.06 18.63
N SER A 236 7.01 6.07 17.76
CA SER A 236 7.60 7.36 18.11
C SER A 236 6.77 8.13 19.15
N ASN A 237 5.44 8.02 19.07
CA ASN A 237 4.52 8.65 20.04
C ASN A 237 4.41 7.84 21.34
N ALA A 238 4.43 6.51 21.27
CA ALA A 238 4.43 5.64 22.45
C ALA A 238 5.68 5.86 23.31
N ARG A 239 6.85 6.06 22.69
CA ARG A 239 8.13 6.38 23.34
C ARG A 239 8.07 7.60 24.26
N GLU A 240 7.22 8.58 23.97
CA GLU A 240 7.13 9.84 24.74
C GLU A 240 6.03 9.84 25.80
N GLY A 241 5.52 8.66 26.15
CA GLY A 241 4.39 8.55 27.08
C GLY A 241 3.05 8.89 26.45
N GLY A 242 2.95 8.83 25.11
CA GLY A 242 1.67 8.91 24.41
C GLY A 242 0.71 7.83 24.92
N GLY A 243 -0.53 8.24 25.23
CA GLY A 243 -1.53 7.37 25.86
C GLY A 243 -1.82 6.07 25.09
N GLY A 244 -2.58 5.16 25.73
CA GLY A 244 -2.75 3.76 25.29
C GLY A 244 -3.19 3.52 23.84
N GLY A 245 -3.78 4.50 23.16
CA GLY A 245 -4.12 4.40 21.73
C GLY A 245 -2.90 4.27 20.81
N TRP A 246 -1.81 4.97 21.09
CA TRP A 246 -0.57 4.87 20.29
C TRP A 246 0.14 3.55 20.52
N VAL A 247 0.16 3.08 21.78
CA VAL A 247 0.67 1.77 22.16
C VAL A 247 -0.12 0.65 21.47
N TRP A 248 -1.45 0.74 21.48
CA TRP A 248 -2.32 -0.22 20.78
C TRP A 248 -2.04 -0.26 19.27
N LEU A 249 -1.89 0.92 18.64
CA LEU A 249 -1.64 1.02 17.21
C LEU A 249 -0.25 0.47 16.83
N ALA A 250 0.77 0.72 17.66
CA ALA A 250 2.12 0.18 17.49
C ALA A 250 2.13 -1.35 17.56
N LEU A 251 1.41 -1.93 18.52
CA LEU A 251 1.25 -3.38 18.65
C LEU A 251 0.52 -3.99 17.44
N ARG A 252 -0.48 -3.30 16.89
CA ARG A 252 -1.23 -3.82 15.74
C ARG A 252 -0.43 -3.79 14.45
N THR A 253 0.47 -2.83 14.31
CA THR A 253 1.28 -2.60 13.10
C THR A 253 2.71 -3.18 13.21
N GLU A 254 3.05 -3.78 14.34
CA GLU A 254 4.37 -4.34 14.66
C GLU A 254 4.94 -5.26 13.57
N LYS A 255 4.10 -6.13 12.99
CA LYS A 255 4.50 -7.08 11.95
C LYS A 255 5.08 -6.40 10.72
N PHE A 256 4.73 -5.14 10.47
CA PHE A 256 5.18 -4.36 9.32
C PHE A 256 6.50 -3.62 9.57
N GLY A 257 6.93 -3.47 10.83
CA GLY A 257 8.20 -2.86 11.21
C GLY A 257 9.42 -3.79 11.13
N GLY A 258 9.22 -5.11 11.03
CA GLY A 258 10.31 -6.09 11.03
C GLY A 258 11.18 -6.09 9.78
N ASN A 259 12.28 -6.87 9.82
CA ASN A 259 13.11 -7.11 8.62
C ASN A 259 12.40 -8.01 7.60
N GLY A 260 11.54 -8.92 8.06
CA GLY A 260 10.77 -9.81 7.18
C GLY A 260 9.80 -9.06 6.26
N SER A 261 9.12 -8.03 6.78
CA SER A 261 8.26 -7.17 5.94
C SER A 261 9.07 -6.35 4.94
N ALA A 262 10.25 -5.85 5.32
CA ALA A 262 11.14 -5.13 4.41
C ALA A 262 11.61 -6.06 3.26
N PHE A 263 12.03 -7.28 3.57
CA PHE A 263 12.38 -8.28 2.57
C PHE A 263 11.19 -8.60 1.64
N PHE A 264 10.01 -8.79 2.21
CA PHE A 264 8.80 -9.07 1.44
C PHE A 264 8.44 -7.91 0.49
N VAL A 265 8.55 -6.66 0.93
CA VAL A 265 8.35 -5.47 0.09
C VAL A 265 9.37 -5.43 -1.04
N VAL A 266 10.66 -5.67 -0.75
CA VAL A 266 11.71 -5.71 -1.79
C VAL A 266 11.43 -6.82 -2.79
N PHE A 267 11.04 -8.01 -2.32
CA PHE A 267 10.66 -9.12 -3.18
C PHE A 267 9.50 -8.76 -4.11
N LEU A 268 8.42 -8.18 -3.57
CA LEU A 268 7.27 -7.73 -4.36
C LEU A 268 7.65 -6.63 -5.36
N PHE A 269 8.52 -5.71 -4.97
CA PHE A 269 8.99 -4.64 -5.84
C PHE A 269 9.81 -5.17 -7.03
N VAL A 270 10.72 -6.11 -6.74
CA VAL A 270 11.53 -6.79 -7.76
C VAL A 270 10.64 -7.61 -8.68
N LEU A 271 9.73 -8.43 -8.12
CA LEU A 271 8.76 -9.21 -8.88
C LEU A 271 7.91 -8.32 -9.78
N GLY A 272 7.34 -7.23 -9.25
CA GLY A 272 6.58 -6.25 -10.03
C GLY A 272 7.40 -5.64 -11.17
N THR A 273 8.71 -5.42 -10.97
CA THR A 273 9.60 -4.91 -12.02
C THR A 273 9.81 -5.93 -13.14
N PHE A 274 10.03 -7.20 -12.80
CA PHE A 274 10.18 -8.27 -13.78
C PHE A 274 8.87 -8.52 -14.55
N LEU A 275 7.72 -8.45 -13.87
CA LEU A 275 6.41 -8.54 -14.51
C LEU A 275 6.17 -7.39 -15.48
N ALA A 276 6.43 -6.14 -15.05
CA ALA A 276 6.25 -4.94 -15.88
C ALA A 276 7.18 -4.87 -17.09
N ARG A 277 8.32 -5.57 -17.07
CA ARG A 277 9.25 -5.66 -18.21
C ARG A 277 8.90 -6.75 -19.22
N GLY A 278 8.00 -7.67 -18.87
CA GLY A 278 7.72 -8.84 -19.70
C GLY A 278 8.74 -9.97 -19.59
N ASP A 279 9.74 -9.83 -18.72
CA ASP A 279 10.80 -10.83 -18.56
C ASP A 279 10.21 -12.20 -18.14
N VAL A 280 9.20 -12.17 -17.25
CA VAL A 280 8.50 -13.39 -16.79
C VAL A 280 7.72 -14.05 -17.93
N TYR A 281 7.06 -13.25 -18.78
CA TYR A 281 6.33 -13.77 -19.94
C TYR A 281 7.29 -14.48 -20.91
N GLN A 282 8.43 -13.85 -21.21
CA GLN A 282 9.45 -14.42 -22.09
C GLN A 282 10.02 -15.72 -21.55
N LEU A 283 10.31 -15.79 -20.25
CA LEU A 283 10.82 -17.01 -19.61
C LEU A 283 9.82 -18.18 -19.68
N LEU A 284 8.53 -17.90 -19.47
CA LEU A 284 7.49 -18.93 -19.49
C LEU A 284 7.21 -19.47 -20.90
N HIS A 285 7.35 -18.64 -21.94
CA HIS A 285 7.07 -19.02 -23.32
C HIS A 285 8.31 -19.44 -24.13
N GLN A 286 9.52 -19.23 -23.61
CA GLN A 286 10.75 -19.84 -24.17
C GLN A 286 11.01 -21.25 -23.64
N ALA A 287 10.36 -21.64 -22.54
CA ALA A 287 10.46 -22.97 -21.93
C ALA A 287 9.44 -23.99 -22.50
N SER A 288 8.57 -23.57 -23.43
CA SER A 288 7.59 -24.39 -24.16
C SER A 288 8.00 -24.57 -25.62
#